data_AF-A0A8C0JLR6-F1
#
_entry.id   AF-A0A8C0JLR6-F1
#
_cell.length_a   1.000
_cell.length_b   1.000
_cell.length_c   1.000
_cell.angle_alpha   90.00
_cell.angle_beta   90.00
_cell.angle_gamma   90.00
#
_symmetry.space_group_name_H-M   'P 1'
#
loop_
_entity.id
_entity.type
_entity.pdbx_description
1 polymer ?
#
loop_
_entity_poly.entity_id
_entity_poly.type
_entity_poly.pdbx_seq_one_letter_code
_entity_poly.pdbx_strand_id
1 'polypeptide(L)'
;MAWDPNHLPGGASRRLIRTREAALEVSRRAVEDQLKICGRKRDADVYELFLSQKDLTEVIDLSRFKKLKYLWLQHNKLQGITFLTRNSCLTELYLNNNAIFEIKGLHSLPSLHILLLHHNELTNIDATVKELKGMPNLKILSLYQNPLCQYNLYRLYIINHLPGIEFLDQNQVTEKERRSMITIFNHRRTHIVQSIAFQRRVDASWNPRAPFKQKPSQRVPPDFAFANNVDKTVFDDPEDAVFIRSMKRSAMATTSLNWDTVPTREEKYLDEKGTEPQMLTVTLR
;
A
#
# COMPACT_ATOMS: atom_id res chain seq x y z
N MET A 1 21.61 47.15 25.74
CA MET A 1 22.37 45.90 25.53
C MET A 1 21.59 45.07 24.54
N ALA A 2 22.00 45.06 23.28
CA ALA A 2 21.33 44.32 22.21
C ALA A 2 21.85 42.88 22.17
N TRP A 3 20.94 41.90 22.13
CA TRP A 3 21.25 40.50 21.86
C TRP A 3 21.65 40.33 20.39
N ASP A 4 22.85 39.81 20.16
CA ASP A 4 23.36 39.46 18.83
C ASP A 4 23.17 37.94 18.59
N PRO A 5 22.41 37.50 17.57
CA PRO A 5 22.08 36.08 17.37
C PRO A 5 23.22 35.20 16.85
N ASN A 6 24.41 35.76 16.59
CA ASN A 6 25.47 35.09 15.83
C ASN A 6 26.61 34.46 16.65
N HIS A 7 26.45 34.28 17.97
CA HIS A 7 27.43 33.55 18.80
C HIS A 7 26.99 32.10 19.08
N LEU A 8 27.14 31.23 18.08
CA LEU A 8 27.23 29.78 18.29
C LEU A 8 28.71 29.34 18.18
N PRO A 9 29.18 28.38 19.01
CA PRO A 9 30.59 28.01 19.06
C PRO A 9 31.00 27.27 17.77
N GLY A 10 31.70 27.97 16.86
CA GLY A 10 32.09 27.49 15.54
C GLY A 10 33.02 26.26 15.49
N GLY A 11 33.55 25.80 16.62
CA GLY A 11 34.43 24.62 16.71
C GLY A 11 33.71 23.27 16.55
N ALA A 12 32.51 23.13 17.12
CA ALA A 12 31.73 21.89 17.05
C ALA A 12 31.16 21.67 15.63
N SER A 13 30.68 22.74 15.00
CA SER A 13 30.12 22.72 13.65
C SER A 13 31.18 22.33 12.60
N ARG A 14 32.40 22.88 12.68
CA ARG A 14 33.51 22.51 11.78
C ARG A 14 33.96 21.06 11.95
N ARG A 15 33.91 20.51 13.17
CA ARG A 15 34.29 19.11 13.44
C ARG A 15 33.25 18.14 12.88
N LEU A 16 31.96 18.44 13.04
CA LEU A 16 30.84 17.67 12.49
C LEU A 16 30.84 17.65 10.95
N ILE A 17 31.16 18.79 10.31
CA ILE A 17 31.26 18.87 8.84
C ILE A 17 32.39 17.97 8.34
N ARG A 18 33.57 18.01 8.98
CA ARG A 18 34.71 17.16 8.60
C ARG A 18 34.43 15.66 8.77
N THR A 19 33.70 15.26 9.81
CA THR A 19 33.31 13.85 10.01
C THR A 19 32.33 13.36 8.95
N ARG A 20 31.42 14.24 8.52
CA ARG A 20 30.44 13.95 7.46
C ARG A 20 31.11 13.81 6.09
N GLU A 21 31.98 14.74 5.73
CA GLU A 21 32.74 14.68 4.48
C GLU A 21 33.60 13.41 4.39
N ALA A 22 34.25 13.02 5.50
CA ALA A 22 35.00 11.78 5.58
C ALA A 22 34.10 10.55 5.37
N ALA A 23 32.90 10.52 5.96
CA ALA A 23 31.93 9.43 5.77
C ALA A 23 31.46 9.33 4.31
N LEU A 24 31.18 10.47 3.67
CA LEU A 24 30.80 10.52 2.26
C LEU A 24 31.93 10.05 1.35
N GLU A 25 33.19 10.32 1.71
CA GLU A 25 34.34 9.82 0.96
C GLU A 25 34.50 8.29 1.07
N VAL A 26 34.26 7.71 2.25
CA VAL A 26 34.21 6.24 2.41
C VAL A 26 33.09 5.64 1.54
N SER A 27 31.91 6.26 1.53
CA SER A 27 30.81 5.83 0.68
C SER A 27 31.15 5.95 -0.82
N ARG A 28 31.80 7.04 -1.24
CA ARG A 28 32.25 7.24 -2.62
C ARG A 28 33.18 6.11 -3.05
N ARG A 29 34.18 5.81 -2.24
CA ARG A 29 35.13 4.72 -2.51
C ARG A 29 34.43 3.37 -2.58
N ALA A 30 33.52 3.08 -1.65
CA ALA A 30 32.76 1.84 -1.67
C ALA A 30 31.93 1.68 -2.96
N VAL A 31 31.30 2.76 -3.44
CA VAL A 31 30.58 2.77 -4.71
C VAL A 31 31.53 2.54 -5.89
N GLU A 32 32.65 3.26 -5.95
CA GLU A 32 33.62 3.13 -7.03
C GLU A 32 34.26 1.74 -7.08
N ASP A 33 34.59 1.16 -5.94
CA ASP A 33 35.13 -0.20 -5.85
C ASP A 33 34.10 -1.23 -6.30
N GLN A 34 32.83 -1.06 -5.93
CA GLN A 34 31.76 -1.92 -6.44
C GLN A 34 31.59 -1.78 -7.96
N LEU A 35 31.68 -0.57 -8.52
CA LEU A 35 31.60 -0.36 -9.96
C LEU A 35 32.75 -1.01 -10.71
N LYS A 36 33.98 -0.99 -10.13
CA LYS A 36 35.15 -1.70 -10.68
C LYS A 36 34.93 -3.20 -10.67
N ILE A 37 34.43 -3.77 -9.57
CA ILE A 37 34.13 -5.21 -9.44
C ILE A 37 33.08 -5.64 -10.47
N CYS A 38 32.02 -4.84 -10.65
CA CYS A 38 30.98 -5.13 -11.64
C CYS A 38 31.39 -4.81 -13.09
N GLY A 39 32.59 -4.28 -13.34
CA GLY A 39 33.10 -3.94 -14.66
C GLY A 39 32.29 -2.87 -15.40
N ARG A 40 31.51 -2.04 -14.70
CA ARG A 40 30.62 -1.06 -15.34
C ARG A 40 31.36 0.23 -15.66
N LYS A 41 31.39 0.58 -16.95
CA LYS A 41 32.11 1.77 -17.46
C LYS A 41 31.27 3.06 -17.44
N ARG A 42 29.93 2.95 -17.42
CA ARG A 42 29.02 4.09 -17.46
C ARG A 42 27.99 4.01 -16.33
N ASP A 43 27.78 5.12 -15.65
CA ASP A 43 26.76 5.25 -14.59
C ASP A 43 25.35 4.92 -15.09
N ALA A 44 25.07 5.19 -16.38
CA ALA A 44 23.79 4.89 -17.02
C ALA A 44 23.49 3.39 -17.16
N ASP A 45 24.50 2.54 -17.10
CA ASP A 45 24.36 1.09 -17.22
C ASP A 45 24.24 0.42 -15.85
N VAL A 46 24.28 1.16 -14.73
CA VAL A 46 24.19 0.62 -13.37
C VAL A 46 22.72 0.33 -13.01
N TYR A 47 22.44 -0.94 -12.73
CA TYR A 47 21.13 -1.51 -12.42
C TYR A 47 21.08 -2.06 -10.99
N GLU A 48 22.24 -2.41 -10.44
CA GLU A 48 22.40 -3.08 -9.16
C GLU A 48 23.62 -2.51 -8.46
N LEU A 49 23.50 -2.29 -7.14
CA LEU A 49 24.58 -1.75 -6.33
C LEU A 49 24.63 -2.44 -4.97
N PHE A 50 25.72 -3.16 -4.72
CA PHE A 50 25.95 -3.89 -3.47
C PHE A 50 26.88 -3.09 -2.56
N LEU A 51 26.34 -2.57 -1.46
CA LEU A 51 27.06 -1.77 -0.46
C LEU A 51 26.85 -2.29 0.96
N SER A 52 26.52 -3.58 1.09
CA SER A 52 26.30 -4.23 2.38
C SER A 52 27.60 -4.41 3.16
N GLN A 53 27.53 -4.33 4.49
CA GLN A 53 28.67 -4.60 5.39
C GLN A 53 29.89 -3.70 5.11
N LYS A 54 29.67 -2.40 4.97
CA LYS A 54 30.71 -1.40 4.68
C LYS A 54 30.86 -0.34 5.79
N ASP A 55 30.22 -0.55 6.94
CA ASP A 55 30.19 0.38 8.07
C ASP A 55 29.77 1.80 7.68
N LEU A 56 28.96 1.94 6.63
CA LEU A 56 28.57 3.25 6.10
C LEU A 56 27.66 3.98 7.09
N THR A 57 28.02 5.20 7.44
CA THR A 57 27.16 6.11 8.24
C THR A 57 26.39 7.08 7.36
N GLU A 58 26.95 7.43 6.20
CA GLU A 58 26.30 8.21 5.14
C GLU A 58 26.51 7.53 3.78
N VAL A 59 25.61 7.82 2.84
CA VAL A 59 25.73 7.40 1.44
C VAL A 59 25.75 8.64 0.56
N ILE A 60 26.65 8.65 -0.42
CA ILE A 60 26.66 9.68 -1.46
C ILE A 60 25.34 9.70 -2.23
N ASP A 61 24.97 10.86 -2.79
CA ASP A 61 23.78 10.94 -3.63
C ASP A 61 23.90 10.00 -4.85
N LEU A 62 22.94 9.08 -4.98
CA LEU A 62 22.90 8.06 -6.03
C LEU A 62 22.10 8.52 -7.25
N SER A 63 21.74 9.82 -7.32
CA SER A 63 20.99 10.42 -8.42
C SER A 63 21.60 10.24 -9.81
N ARG A 64 22.92 9.99 -9.90
CA ARG A 64 23.61 9.65 -11.17
C ARG A 64 23.18 8.29 -11.76
N PHE A 65 22.76 7.34 -10.93
CA PHE A 65 22.37 5.99 -11.35
C PHE A 65 20.88 5.91 -11.69
N LYS A 66 20.50 6.51 -12.83
CA LYS A 66 19.08 6.65 -13.24
C LYS A 66 18.35 5.33 -13.49
N LYS A 67 19.08 4.26 -13.82
CA LYS A 67 18.54 2.92 -14.10
C LYS A 67 18.68 1.94 -12.93
N LEU A 68 19.12 2.42 -11.77
CA LEU A 68 19.28 1.59 -10.58
C LEU A 68 17.93 0.97 -10.20
N LYS A 69 17.90 -0.37 -10.11
CA LYS A 69 16.73 -1.18 -9.72
C LYS A 69 16.90 -1.82 -8.36
N TYR A 70 18.11 -2.30 -8.05
CA TYR A 70 18.40 -3.04 -6.82
C TYR A 70 19.48 -2.34 -6.01
N LEU A 71 19.20 -2.06 -4.75
CA LEU A 71 20.16 -1.43 -3.84
C LEU A 71 20.23 -2.19 -2.52
N TRP A 72 21.42 -2.73 -2.24
CA TRP A 72 21.73 -3.43 -1.00
C TRP A 72 22.60 -2.57 -0.09
N LEU A 73 22.04 -2.19 1.06
CA LEU A 73 22.68 -1.36 2.07
C LEU A 73 22.55 -1.98 3.47
N GLN A 74 22.22 -3.27 3.55
CA GLN A 74 22.07 -3.96 4.82
C GLN A 74 23.37 -4.07 5.61
N HIS A 75 23.27 -4.14 6.94
CA HIS A 75 24.43 -4.21 7.85
C HIS A 75 25.39 -3.02 7.70
N ASN A 76 24.84 -1.81 7.76
CA ASN A 76 25.60 -0.57 7.83
C ASN A 76 25.18 0.21 9.09
N LYS A 77 25.58 1.47 9.21
CA LYS A 77 25.29 2.35 10.36
C LYS A 77 24.52 3.60 9.92
N LEU A 78 23.67 3.45 8.90
CA LEU A 78 22.91 4.56 8.33
C LEU A 78 21.87 5.03 9.31
N GLN A 79 21.75 6.35 9.48
CA GLN A 79 20.77 6.97 10.36
C GLN A 79 19.55 7.54 9.62
N GLY A 80 19.66 7.74 8.31
CA GLY A 80 18.60 8.29 7.47
C GLY A 80 18.81 7.95 5.99
N ILE A 81 17.80 8.26 5.19
CA ILE A 81 17.76 7.93 3.76
C ILE A 81 17.71 9.21 2.93
N THR A 82 18.85 9.87 2.72
CA THR A 82 18.91 11.17 2.00
C THR A 82 19.52 11.08 0.61
N PHE A 83 19.77 9.87 0.11
CA PHE A 83 20.61 9.61 -1.08
C PHE A 83 19.83 9.11 -2.31
N LEU A 84 18.48 9.07 -2.25
CA LEU A 84 17.61 8.46 -3.27
C LEU A 84 16.73 9.47 -4.03
N THR A 85 17.23 10.68 -4.28
CA THR A 85 16.42 11.80 -4.79
C THR A 85 15.86 11.60 -6.21
N ARG A 86 16.54 10.83 -7.08
CA ARG A 86 16.18 10.71 -8.52
C ARG A 86 16.21 9.26 -9.03
N ASN A 87 16.02 8.29 -8.15
CA ASN A 87 16.11 6.86 -8.49
C ASN A 87 14.72 6.26 -8.74
N SER A 88 13.93 6.85 -9.64
CA SER A 88 12.53 6.45 -9.91
C SER A 88 12.37 5.01 -10.41
N CYS A 89 13.44 4.40 -10.93
CA CYS A 89 13.48 3.02 -11.40
C CYS A 89 13.75 1.99 -10.28
N LEU A 90 14.01 2.43 -9.04
CA LEU A 90 14.36 1.53 -7.95
C LEU A 90 13.17 0.62 -7.62
N THR A 91 13.39 -0.69 -7.66
CA THR A 91 12.38 -1.72 -7.42
C THR A 91 12.55 -2.38 -6.06
N GLU A 92 13.79 -2.55 -5.61
CA GLU A 92 14.11 -3.22 -4.35
C GLU A 92 15.15 -2.44 -3.55
N LEU A 93 14.84 -2.21 -2.28
CA LEU A 93 15.68 -1.48 -1.35
C LEU A 93 15.85 -2.27 -0.04
N TYR A 94 17.09 -2.67 0.23
CA TYR A 94 17.46 -3.43 1.42
C TYR A 94 18.24 -2.52 2.38
N LEU A 95 17.60 -2.16 3.48
CA LEU A 95 18.12 -1.24 4.51
C LEU A 95 18.09 -1.86 5.92
N ASN A 96 17.90 -3.17 6.01
CA ASN A 96 17.85 -3.86 7.29
C ASN A 96 19.20 -3.87 8.02
N ASN A 97 19.17 -3.98 9.35
CA ASN A 97 20.35 -3.92 10.21
C ASN A 97 21.13 -2.60 9.99
N ASN A 98 20.44 -1.48 10.22
CA ASN A 98 21.00 -0.13 10.23
C ASN A 98 20.53 0.58 11.51
N ALA A 99 20.79 1.89 11.62
CA ALA A 99 20.36 2.72 12.76
C ALA A 99 19.37 3.81 12.31
N ILE A 100 18.51 3.49 11.32
CA ILE A 100 17.61 4.47 10.70
C ILE A 100 16.52 4.82 11.69
N PHE A 101 16.48 6.08 12.12
CA PHE A 101 15.47 6.56 13.08
C PHE A 101 14.31 7.28 12.40
N GLU A 102 14.49 7.73 11.15
CA GLU A 102 13.46 8.43 10.39
C GLU A 102 13.58 8.10 8.90
N ILE A 103 12.43 7.88 8.26
CA ILE A 103 12.30 7.80 6.81
C ILE A 103 12.04 9.22 6.30
N LYS A 104 12.83 9.68 5.35
CA LYS A 104 12.61 10.93 4.62
C LYS A 104 12.97 10.73 3.16
N GLY A 105 12.30 11.43 2.26
CA GLY A 105 12.71 11.48 0.85
C GLY A 105 12.39 10.24 0.02
N LEU A 106 11.68 9.25 0.58
CA LEU A 106 11.23 8.06 -0.16
C LEU A 106 9.94 8.28 -0.97
N HIS A 107 9.25 9.41 -0.79
CA HIS A 107 8.01 9.74 -1.48
C HIS A 107 8.11 9.79 -3.02
N SER A 108 9.32 9.73 -3.59
CA SER A 108 9.59 9.85 -5.03
C SER A 108 9.99 8.54 -5.72
N LEU A 109 9.74 7.38 -5.09
CA LEU A 109 10.08 6.06 -5.64
C LEU A 109 8.83 5.30 -6.13
N PRO A 110 8.26 5.65 -7.30
CA PRO A 110 7.01 5.07 -7.77
C PRO A 110 7.14 3.58 -8.12
N SER A 111 8.34 3.10 -8.44
CA SER A 111 8.57 1.72 -8.88
C SER A 111 8.98 0.78 -7.74
N LEU A 112 9.03 1.25 -6.49
CA LEU A 112 9.52 0.42 -5.39
C LEU A 112 8.47 -0.63 -5.00
N HIS A 113 8.88 -1.90 -5.01
CA HIS A 113 8.03 -3.06 -4.69
C HIS A 113 8.43 -3.70 -3.36
N ILE A 114 9.73 -3.71 -3.05
CA ILE A 114 10.29 -4.34 -1.85
C ILE A 114 11.08 -3.32 -1.05
N LEU A 115 10.72 -3.17 0.23
CA LEU A 115 11.43 -2.34 1.19
C LEU A 115 11.66 -3.11 2.50
N LEU A 116 12.92 -3.43 2.79
CA LEU A 116 13.29 -4.08 4.05
C LEU A 116 13.97 -3.08 4.99
N LEU A 117 13.32 -2.83 6.12
CA LEU A 117 13.73 -1.87 7.16
C LEU A 117 13.75 -2.51 8.56
N HIS A 118 13.68 -3.83 8.66
CA HIS A 118 13.77 -4.52 9.96
C HIS A 118 15.13 -4.33 10.62
N HIS A 119 15.19 -4.42 11.96
CA HIS A 119 16.37 -4.05 12.75
C HIS A 119 16.87 -2.63 12.45
N ASN A 120 16.03 -1.64 12.77
CA ASN A 120 16.33 -0.22 12.71
C ASN A 120 15.73 0.48 13.94
N GLU A 121 15.84 1.81 14.01
CA GLU A 121 15.48 2.63 15.18
C GLU A 121 14.21 3.48 14.92
N LEU A 122 13.31 3.03 14.03
CA LEU A 122 12.10 3.78 13.70
C LEU A 122 11.12 3.79 14.89
N THR A 123 10.80 4.98 15.40
CA THR A 123 9.95 5.16 16.60
C THR A 123 8.55 5.69 16.29
N ASN A 124 8.42 6.55 15.28
CA ASN A 124 7.17 7.24 14.97
C ASN A 124 6.44 6.55 13.81
N ILE A 125 5.33 5.88 14.12
CA ILE A 125 4.50 5.16 13.15
C ILE A 125 3.82 6.10 12.15
N ASP A 126 3.34 7.27 12.59
CA ASP A 126 2.61 8.21 11.74
C ASP A 126 3.53 8.86 10.70
N ALA A 127 4.72 9.28 11.14
CA ALA A 127 5.74 9.83 10.26
C ALA A 127 6.18 8.78 9.22
N THR A 128 6.39 7.54 9.66
CA THR A 128 6.74 6.41 8.79
C THR A 128 5.65 6.18 7.74
N VAL A 129 4.40 6.02 8.15
CA VAL A 129 3.27 5.80 7.24
C VAL A 129 3.09 6.94 6.25
N LYS A 130 3.26 8.19 6.68
CA LYS A 130 3.14 9.36 5.79
C LYS A 130 4.10 9.30 4.61
N GLU A 131 5.35 8.90 4.84
CA GLU A 131 6.34 8.74 3.77
C GLU A 131 6.05 7.51 2.90
N LEU A 132 5.65 6.39 3.52
CA LEU A 132 5.36 5.15 2.81
C LEU A 132 4.15 5.26 1.87
N LYS A 133 3.16 6.11 2.18
CA LYS A 133 2.00 6.38 1.31
C LYS A 133 2.39 6.92 -0.07
N GLY A 134 3.56 7.54 -0.22
CA GLY A 134 4.06 8.04 -1.50
C GLY A 134 4.49 6.94 -2.48
N MET A 135 4.52 5.68 -2.06
CA MET A 135 4.96 4.54 -2.88
C MET A 135 3.77 3.62 -3.24
N PRO A 136 3.08 3.87 -4.36
CA PRO A 136 1.84 3.17 -4.71
C PRO A 136 2.03 1.69 -5.05
N ASN A 137 3.23 1.29 -5.48
CA ASN A 137 3.54 -0.07 -5.91
C ASN A 137 4.23 -0.92 -4.83
N LEU A 138 4.33 -0.41 -3.60
CA LEU A 138 4.98 -1.13 -2.51
C LEU A 138 4.13 -2.34 -2.09
N LYS A 139 4.70 -3.55 -2.25
CA LYS A 139 4.03 -4.82 -1.96
C LYS A 139 4.61 -5.54 -0.75
N ILE A 140 5.92 -5.48 -0.57
CA ILE A 140 6.64 -6.19 0.49
C ILE A 140 7.30 -5.17 1.40
N LEU A 141 6.89 -5.15 2.66
CA LEU A 141 7.42 -4.26 3.68
C LEU A 141 7.84 -5.08 4.91
N SER A 142 9.01 -4.77 5.45
CA SER A 142 9.50 -5.36 6.69
C SER A 142 9.97 -4.26 7.62
N LEU A 143 9.37 -4.18 8.79
CA LEU A 143 9.62 -3.18 9.83
C LEU A 143 9.82 -3.83 11.21
N TYR A 144 9.69 -5.17 11.33
CA TYR A 144 9.90 -5.89 12.59
C TYR A 144 11.23 -5.50 13.25
N GLN A 145 11.27 -5.58 14.57
CA GLN A 145 12.44 -5.13 15.36
C GLN A 145 12.81 -3.68 15.08
N ASN A 146 11.78 -2.82 14.99
CA ASN A 146 11.88 -1.38 15.22
C ASN A 146 11.06 -1.03 16.46
N PRO A 147 11.41 0.03 17.22
CA PRO A 147 10.62 0.49 18.36
C PRO A 147 9.13 0.71 18.05
N LEU A 148 8.79 1.15 16.84
CA LEU A 148 7.40 1.34 16.40
C LEU A 148 6.56 0.05 16.33
N CYS A 149 7.18 -1.13 16.43
CA CYS A 149 6.45 -2.39 16.47
C CYS A 149 5.81 -2.65 17.85
N GLN A 150 6.22 -1.90 18.88
CA GLN A 150 5.67 -2.03 20.24
C GLN A 150 4.27 -1.42 20.37
N TYR A 151 3.82 -0.62 19.38
CA TYR A 151 2.49 -0.02 19.42
C TYR A 151 1.41 -1.09 19.25
N ASN A 152 0.40 -1.03 20.11
CA ASN A 152 -0.78 -1.87 20.00
C ASN A 152 -1.42 -1.68 18.63
N LEU A 153 -1.80 -2.78 17.97
CA LEU A 153 -2.39 -2.78 16.64
C LEU A 153 -1.45 -2.20 15.54
N TYR A 154 -0.14 -2.09 15.76
CA TYR A 154 0.83 -1.62 14.76
C TYR A 154 0.61 -2.25 13.38
N ARG A 155 0.55 -3.58 13.32
CA ARG A 155 0.37 -4.33 12.06
C ARG A 155 -0.91 -3.90 11.32
N LEU A 156 -1.99 -3.79 12.09
CA LEU A 156 -3.32 -3.42 11.63
C LEU A 156 -3.35 -1.96 11.14
N TYR A 157 -2.69 -1.06 11.86
CA TYR A 157 -2.52 0.33 11.48
C TYR A 157 -1.78 0.50 10.14
N ILE A 158 -0.66 -0.22 9.96
CA ILE A 158 0.09 -0.21 8.70
C ILE A 158 -0.78 -0.72 7.54
N ILE A 159 -1.47 -1.86 7.72
CA ILE A 159 -2.35 -2.44 6.69
C ILE A 159 -3.49 -1.47 6.31
N ASN A 160 -4.04 -0.75 7.28
CA ASN A 160 -5.10 0.23 7.05
C ASN A 160 -4.62 1.41 6.19
N HIS A 161 -3.41 1.91 6.45
CA HIS A 161 -2.89 3.07 5.73
C HIS A 161 -2.15 2.74 4.42
N LEU A 162 -1.72 1.49 4.24
CA LEU A 162 -1.01 1.01 3.06
C LEU A 162 -1.74 -0.22 2.49
N PRO A 163 -2.93 -0.03 1.87
CA PRO A 163 -3.75 -1.14 1.42
C PRO A 163 -3.11 -1.99 0.30
N GLY A 164 -2.11 -1.45 -0.42
CA GLY A 164 -1.39 -2.17 -1.48
C GLY A 164 -0.40 -3.24 -0.99
N ILE A 165 -0.06 -3.27 0.30
CA ILE A 165 0.93 -4.22 0.84
C ILE A 165 0.39 -5.64 0.82
N GLU A 166 1.11 -6.56 0.20
CA GLU A 166 0.81 -8.00 0.15
C GLU A 166 1.50 -8.77 1.29
N PHE A 167 2.71 -8.38 1.66
CA PHE A 167 3.48 -8.99 2.75
C PHE A 167 4.00 -7.93 3.72
N LEU A 168 3.71 -8.13 5.00
CA LEU A 168 4.19 -7.29 6.09
C LEU A 168 4.89 -8.16 7.14
N ASP A 169 6.15 -7.85 7.45
CA ASP A 169 6.96 -8.55 8.46
C ASP A 169 7.02 -10.07 8.22
N GLN A 170 7.31 -10.45 6.97
CA GLN A 170 7.38 -11.84 6.48
C GLN A 170 6.02 -12.58 6.46
N ASN A 171 4.94 -11.96 6.93
CA ASN A 171 3.61 -12.54 6.95
C ASN A 171 2.73 -11.95 5.85
N GLN A 172 2.05 -12.82 5.09
CA GLN A 172 1.08 -12.38 4.09
C GLN A 172 -0.08 -11.63 4.76
N VAL A 173 -0.49 -10.52 4.16
CA VAL A 173 -1.65 -9.74 4.61
C VAL A 173 -2.91 -10.45 4.14
N THR A 174 -3.71 -10.93 5.10
CA THR A 174 -4.92 -11.68 4.83
C THR A 174 -6.13 -10.76 4.63
N GLU A 175 -7.13 -11.21 3.88
CA GLU A 175 -8.41 -10.48 3.77
C GLU A 175 -9.12 -10.32 5.12
N LYS A 176 -8.95 -11.29 6.03
CA LYS A 176 -9.55 -11.21 7.38
C LYS A 176 -9.02 -9.98 8.11
N GLU A 177 -7.71 -9.76 8.10
CA GLU A 177 -7.09 -8.57 8.69
C GLU A 177 -7.64 -7.30 8.03
N ARG A 178 -7.70 -7.24 6.70
CA ARG A 178 -8.25 -6.07 5.97
C ARG A 178 -9.70 -5.78 6.34
N ARG A 179 -10.56 -6.80 6.44
CA ARG A 179 -11.96 -6.63 6.84
C ARG A 179 -12.08 -6.17 8.29
N SER A 180 -11.25 -6.71 9.18
CA SER A 180 -11.20 -6.27 10.58
C SER A 180 -10.82 -4.78 10.71
N MET A 181 -10.04 -4.22 9.79
CA MET A 181 -9.67 -2.79 9.81
C MET A 181 -10.85 -1.88 9.58
N ILE A 182 -11.74 -2.28 8.68
CA ILE A 182 -12.98 -1.55 8.43
C ILE A 182 -13.76 -1.47 9.74
N THR A 183 -13.88 -2.61 10.44
CA THR A 183 -14.55 -2.72 11.75
C THR A 183 -13.96 -1.88 12.85
N ILE A 184 -12.64 -1.89 12.98
CA ILE A 184 -11.92 -1.27 14.10
C ILE A 184 -11.72 0.23 13.88
N PHE A 185 -11.34 0.66 12.67
CA PHE A 185 -10.92 2.03 12.41
C PHE A 185 -11.99 2.89 11.73
N ASN A 186 -13.04 2.30 11.15
CA ASN A 186 -14.04 3.08 10.42
C ASN A 186 -15.47 2.51 10.52
N HIS A 187 -16.15 2.85 11.62
CA HIS A 187 -17.56 2.51 11.85
C HIS A 187 -18.53 3.05 10.79
N ARG A 188 -18.14 4.05 9.97
CA ARG A 188 -18.98 4.48 8.83
C ARG A 188 -18.76 3.56 7.62
N ARG A 189 -17.52 3.21 7.30
CA ARG A 189 -17.20 2.27 6.23
C ARG A 189 -17.72 0.85 6.53
N THR A 190 -17.77 0.42 7.80
CA THR A 190 -18.41 -0.86 8.15
C THR A 190 -19.85 -0.94 7.69
N HIS A 191 -20.64 0.11 7.96
CA HIS A 191 -22.03 0.15 7.59
C HIS A 191 -22.19 0.12 6.06
N ILE A 192 -21.31 0.78 5.32
CA ILE A 192 -21.29 0.74 3.85
C ILE A 192 -20.94 -0.68 3.34
N VAL A 193 -19.92 -1.33 3.91
CA VAL A 193 -19.54 -2.68 3.49
C VAL A 193 -20.61 -3.72 3.85
N GLN A 194 -21.21 -3.63 5.04
CA GLN A 194 -22.30 -4.51 5.46
C GLN A 194 -23.55 -4.33 4.57
N SER A 195 -23.93 -3.10 4.27
CA SER A 195 -25.10 -2.83 3.40
C SER A 195 -24.89 -3.32 1.96
N ILE A 196 -23.69 -3.15 1.40
CA ILE A 196 -23.31 -3.72 0.08
C ILE A 196 -23.37 -5.26 0.12
N ALA A 197 -22.82 -5.89 1.16
CA ALA A 197 -22.82 -7.35 1.31
C ALA A 197 -24.23 -7.95 1.41
N PHE A 198 -25.22 -7.17 1.85
CA PHE A 198 -26.63 -7.57 1.92
C PHE A 198 -27.48 -7.08 0.74
N GLN A 199 -26.88 -6.60 -0.37
CA GLN A 199 -27.59 -5.99 -1.52
C GLN A 199 -28.57 -4.87 -1.11
N ARG A 200 -28.40 -4.26 0.06
CA ARG A 200 -29.27 -3.18 0.54
C ARG A 200 -28.66 -1.84 0.12
N ARG A 201 -29.47 -1.04 -0.58
CA ARG A 201 -29.10 0.31 -1.00
C ARG A 201 -28.75 1.17 0.22
N VAL A 202 -27.62 1.85 0.16
CA VAL A 202 -27.24 2.86 1.15
C VAL A 202 -27.94 4.16 0.75
N ASP A 203 -28.93 4.60 1.54
CA ASP A 203 -29.37 5.99 1.50
C ASP A 203 -28.23 6.83 2.12
N ALA A 204 -27.47 7.55 1.29
CA ALA A 204 -26.33 8.39 1.68
C ALA A 204 -26.66 9.53 2.67
N SER A 205 -27.91 9.65 3.13
CA SER A 205 -28.38 10.71 4.02
C SER A 205 -28.40 10.31 5.51
N TRP A 206 -27.71 9.25 5.94
CA TRP A 206 -27.80 8.79 7.32
C TRP A 206 -27.04 9.71 8.29
N ASN A 207 -27.81 10.42 9.11
CA ASN A 207 -27.32 11.33 10.15
C ASN A 207 -27.56 10.68 11.54
N PRO A 208 -26.51 10.37 12.34
CA PRO A 208 -26.65 9.59 13.58
C PRO A 208 -27.39 10.31 14.72
N ARG A 209 -27.79 11.58 14.54
CA ARG A 209 -28.63 12.34 15.48
C ARG A 209 -30.09 12.47 15.05
N ALA A 210 -30.48 11.94 13.89
CA ALA A 210 -31.86 12.01 13.42
C ALA A 210 -32.71 10.90 14.08
N PRO A 211 -33.89 11.21 14.65
CA PRO A 211 -34.78 10.18 15.18
C PRO A 211 -35.22 9.23 14.06
N PHE A 212 -35.20 7.93 14.35
CA PHE A 212 -35.61 6.87 13.41
C PHE A 212 -37.03 7.14 12.90
N LYS A 213 -37.16 7.48 11.61
CA LYS A 213 -38.44 7.44 10.89
C LYS A 213 -38.37 6.29 9.88
N GLN A 214 -39.21 5.28 10.06
CA GLN A 214 -39.42 4.27 9.03
C GLN A 214 -40.06 4.95 7.82
N LYS A 215 -39.40 4.92 6.65
CA LYS A 215 -40.02 5.37 5.40
C LYS A 215 -41.04 4.31 4.94
N PRO A 216 -42.24 4.69 4.49
CA PRO A 216 -43.18 3.75 3.91
C PRO A 216 -42.65 3.22 2.57
N SER A 217 -42.97 1.97 2.27
CA SER A 217 -42.59 1.28 1.03
C SER A 217 -43.19 1.98 -0.19
N GLN A 218 -42.34 2.49 -1.08
CA GLN A 218 -42.76 3.12 -2.33
C GLN A 218 -42.87 2.03 -3.41
N ARG A 219 -44.07 1.84 -3.99
CA ARG A 219 -44.27 0.96 -5.15
C ARG A 219 -43.57 1.55 -6.38
N VAL A 220 -42.81 0.72 -7.08
CA VAL A 220 -42.17 1.09 -8.35
C VAL A 220 -43.22 1.14 -9.46
N PRO A 221 -43.22 2.16 -10.34
CA PRO A 221 -44.14 2.23 -11.48
C PRO A 221 -43.92 1.07 -12.48
N PRO A 222 -44.94 0.71 -13.28
CA PRO A 222 -44.92 -0.48 -14.14
C PRO A 222 -43.88 -0.43 -15.29
N ASP A 223 -43.44 0.78 -15.68
CA ASP A 223 -42.62 0.99 -16.89
C ASP A 223 -41.11 1.10 -16.62
N PHE A 224 -40.63 0.64 -15.46
CA PHE A 224 -39.22 0.75 -15.12
C PHE A 224 -38.38 -0.33 -15.81
N ALA A 225 -37.91 -0.04 -17.02
CA ALA A 225 -37.00 -0.92 -17.76
C ALA A 225 -35.63 -1.03 -17.05
N PHE A 226 -35.22 -2.27 -16.76
CA PHE A 226 -33.87 -2.60 -16.28
C PHE A 226 -32.84 -2.32 -17.36
N ALA A 227 -32.27 -1.12 -17.39
CA ALA A 227 -31.16 -0.78 -18.28
C ALA A 227 -29.86 -0.56 -17.49
N ASN A 228 -28.91 -1.46 -17.74
CA ASN A 228 -27.47 -1.41 -17.52
C ASN A 228 -26.95 -1.03 -16.11
N ASN A 229 -26.42 -2.07 -15.45
CA ASN A 229 -25.58 -2.01 -14.26
C ASN A 229 -24.32 -1.15 -14.48
N VAL A 230 -24.45 0.16 -14.37
CA VAL A 230 -23.33 1.01 -13.97
C VAL A 230 -23.52 1.26 -12.48
N ASP A 231 -22.71 0.57 -11.68
CA ASP A 231 -22.64 0.69 -10.22
C ASP A 231 -22.22 2.14 -9.88
N LYS A 232 -23.18 3.09 -9.95
CA LYS A 232 -22.99 4.50 -9.59
C LYS A 232 -23.18 4.66 -8.08
N THR A 233 -22.34 3.98 -7.30
CA THR A 233 -22.13 4.38 -5.91
C THR A 233 -21.49 5.77 -5.94
N VAL A 234 -22.26 6.80 -5.62
CA VAL A 234 -21.73 8.16 -5.39
C VAL A 234 -21.03 8.12 -4.03
N PHE A 235 -19.72 8.27 -4.04
CA PHE A 235 -18.92 8.37 -2.82
C PHE A 235 -18.76 9.85 -2.47
N ASP A 236 -19.02 10.21 -1.21
CA ASP A 236 -18.84 11.59 -0.71
C ASP A 236 -17.34 11.98 -0.62
N ASP A 237 -16.48 10.99 -0.39
CA ASP A 237 -15.02 11.14 -0.34
C ASP A 237 -14.37 10.32 -1.47
N PRO A 238 -13.54 10.92 -2.34
CA PRO A 238 -12.83 10.20 -3.40
C PRO A 238 -11.92 9.08 -2.87
N GLU A 239 -11.40 9.18 -1.65
CA GLU A 239 -10.57 8.12 -1.03
C GLU A 239 -11.37 6.84 -0.75
N ASP A 240 -12.67 6.96 -0.49
CA ASP A 240 -13.59 5.85 -0.28
C ASP A 240 -13.84 5.09 -1.58
N ALA A 241 -13.94 5.81 -2.70
CA ALA A 241 -14.08 5.22 -4.02
C ALA A 241 -12.84 4.41 -4.42
N VAL A 242 -11.65 4.94 -4.16
CA VAL A 242 -10.37 4.27 -4.44
C VAL A 242 -10.24 3.00 -3.60
N PHE A 243 -10.59 3.07 -2.32
CA PHE A 243 -10.57 1.92 -1.41
C PHE A 243 -11.53 0.78 -1.83
N ILE A 244 -12.77 1.11 -2.21
CA ILE A 244 -13.72 0.08 -2.66
C ILE A 244 -13.31 -0.52 -4.01
N ARG A 245 -12.78 0.30 -4.93
CA ARG A 245 -12.26 -0.18 -6.21
C ARG A 245 -11.03 -1.09 -6.04
N SER A 246 -10.16 -0.81 -5.07
CA SER A 246 -9.00 -1.65 -4.79
C SER A 246 -9.40 -2.99 -4.17
N MET A 247 -10.42 -3.03 -3.31
CA MET A 247 -11.00 -4.29 -2.81
C MET A 247 -11.65 -5.14 -3.92
N LYS A 248 -12.37 -4.53 -4.86
CA LYS A 248 -13.05 -5.26 -5.96
C LYS A 248 -12.10 -5.80 -7.03
N ARG A 249 -10.88 -5.24 -7.17
CA ARG A 249 -9.93 -5.66 -8.23
C ARG A 249 -9.24 -7.02 -7.98
N SER A 250 -9.36 -7.61 -6.79
CA SER A 250 -8.70 -8.88 -6.45
C SER A 250 -9.70 -9.99 -6.12
N ALA A 251 -10.59 -10.32 -7.06
CA ALA A 251 -11.30 -11.61 -7.12
C ALA A 251 -12.11 -11.72 -8.42
N MET A 252 -11.44 -11.81 -9.58
CA MET A 252 -12.03 -12.63 -10.64
C MET A 252 -11.58 -14.06 -10.37
N ALA A 253 -12.36 -14.78 -9.57
CA ALA A 253 -12.35 -16.23 -9.63
C ALA A 253 -12.68 -16.59 -11.08
N THR A 254 -11.72 -17.09 -11.84
CA THR A 254 -11.99 -17.74 -13.11
C THR A 254 -12.77 -19.01 -12.78
N THR A 255 -14.09 -18.92 -12.78
CA THR A 255 -14.95 -20.11 -12.81
C THR A 255 -14.70 -20.79 -14.14
N SER A 256 -13.84 -21.82 -14.14
CA SER A 256 -13.71 -22.72 -15.28
C SER A 256 -14.99 -23.54 -15.36
N LEU A 257 -15.94 -23.09 -16.17
CA LEU A 257 -17.16 -23.83 -16.50
C LEU A 257 -16.78 -24.90 -17.53
N ASN A 258 -16.93 -26.17 -17.17
CA ASN A 258 -16.72 -27.26 -18.11
C ASN A 258 -17.91 -27.35 -19.07
N TRP A 259 -17.74 -26.91 -20.32
CA TRP A 259 -18.83 -26.81 -21.29
C TRP A 259 -19.47 -28.16 -21.64
N ASP A 260 -18.75 -29.26 -21.44
CA ASP A 260 -19.26 -30.62 -21.67
C ASP A 260 -20.32 -31.05 -20.63
N THR A 261 -20.45 -30.31 -19.52
CA THR A 261 -21.45 -30.57 -18.47
C THR A 261 -22.68 -29.69 -18.57
N VAL A 262 -22.72 -28.76 -19.53
CA VAL A 262 -23.84 -27.83 -19.72
C VAL A 262 -24.77 -28.41 -20.78
N PRO A 263 -26.02 -28.79 -20.43
CA PRO A 263 -26.96 -29.33 -21.39
C PRO A 263 -27.22 -28.33 -22.51
N THR A 264 -27.13 -28.80 -23.74
CA THR A 264 -27.47 -28.01 -24.92
C THR A 264 -28.95 -27.66 -24.91
N ARG A 265 -29.31 -26.59 -25.64
CA ARG A 265 -30.68 -26.10 -25.72
C ARG A 265 -31.65 -27.20 -26.13
N GLU A 266 -31.22 -28.09 -27.01
CA GLU A 266 -32.02 -29.20 -27.55
C GLU A 266 -32.26 -30.31 -26.51
N GLU A 267 -31.26 -30.63 -25.68
CA GLU A 267 -31.37 -31.59 -24.57
C GLU A 267 -32.38 -31.14 -23.51
N LYS A 268 -32.44 -29.83 -23.21
CA LYS A 268 -33.43 -29.29 -22.27
C LYS A 268 -34.88 -29.45 -22.75
N TYR A 269 -35.11 -29.38 -24.06
CA TYR A 269 -36.46 -29.56 -24.62
C TYR A 269 -36.88 -31.03 -24.76
N LEU A 270 -35.92 -31.97 -24.68
CA LEU A 270 -36.21 -33.40 -24.70
C LEU A 270 -36.66 -33.90 -23.31
N ASP A 271 -36.11 -33.35 -22.23
CA ASP A 271 -36.51 -33.67 -20.84
C ASP A 271 -37.91 -33.15 -20.47
N GLU A 272 -38.40 -32.11 -21.15
CA GLU A 272 -39.70 -31.48 -20.84
C GLU A 272 -40.91 -32.11 -21.56
N LYS A 273 -40.72 -33.12 -22.42
CA LYS A 273 -41.82 -33.73 -23.22
C LYS A 273 -42.85 -34.55 -22.42
N GLY A 274 -42.71 -34.66 -21.10
CA GLY A 274 -43.60 -35.47 -20.26
C GLY A 274 -44.63 -34.71 -19.41
N THR A 275 -44.62 -33.37 -19.40
CA THR A 275 -45.47 -32.61 -18.47
C THR A 275 -46.25 -31.54 -19.19
N GLU A 276 -47.55 -31.77 -19.41
CA GLU A 276 -48.46 -30.72 -19.87
C GLU A 276 -48.49 -29.58 -18.83
N PRO A 277 -48.38 -28.30 -19.26
CA PRO A 277 -48.38 -27.19 -18.34
C PRO A 277 -49.75 -27.06 -17.66
N GLN A 278 -49.81 -27.26 -16.35
CA GLN A 278 -51.04 -27.06 -15.58
C GLN A 278 -51.41 -25.58 -15.53
N MET A 279 -52.61 -25.26 -16.03
CA MET A 279 -53.17 -23.92 -15.94
C MET A 279 -53.65 -23.65 -14.50
N LEU A 280 -52.90 -22.87 -13.73
CA LEU A 280 -53.27 -22.47 -12.38
C LEU A 280 -54.28 -21.32 -12.44
N THR A 281 -55.57 -21.64 -12.31
CA THR A 281 -56.63 -20.62 -12.17
C THR A 281 -56.71 -20.17 -10.71
N VAL A 282 -56.23 -18.97 -10.41
CA VAL A 282 -56.34 -18.37 -9.07
C VAL A 282 -57.68 -17.65 -8.96
N THR A 283 -58.63 -18.21 -8.21
CA THR A 283 -59.87 -17.51 -7.83
C THR A 283 -59.64 -16.71 -6.56
N LEU A 284 -59.78 -15.39 -6.64
CA LEU A 284 -59.73 -14.48 -5.49
C LEU A 284 -61.11 -14.42 -4.83
N ARG A 285 -61.18 -14.67 -3.51
CA ARG A 285 -62.33 -14.36 -2.65
C ARG A 285 -62.08 -13.09 -1.86
#